data_AF-A0A1Q7X0L2-F1
#
_entry.id   AF-A0A1Q7X0L2-F1
#
_cell.length_a   1.000
_cell.length_b   1.000
_cell.length_c   1.000
_cell.angle_alpha   90.00
_cell.angle_beta   90.00
_cell.angle_gamma   90.00
#
_symmetry.space_group_name_H-M   'P 1'
#
loop_
_entity.id
_entity.type
_entity.pdbx_description
1 polymer ?
#
loop_
_entity_poly.entity_id
_entity_poly.type
_entity_poly.pdbx_seq_one_letter_code
_entity_poly.pdbx_strand_id
1 'polypeptide(L)'
;MGKILVHEFITLDGVFESATWTMDYPFDPKMGEAISRVMGSSEALLLGRRTYEMFAPAWSVRTAEDDPGAPFMNESPKYVVSATLQYAEYSPSKR
;
A
#
# COMPACT_ATOMS: atom_id res chain seq x y z
N MET A 1 10.24 18.07 10.84
CA MET A 1 8.87 17.99 10.30
C MET A 1 8.80 16.73 9.43
N GLY A 2 7.81 15.86 9.63
CA GLY A 2 7.66 14.64 8.83
C GLY A 2 7.18 14.93 7.40
N LYS A 3 7.35 13.96 6.48
CA LYS A 3 6.83 14.04 5.11
C LYS A 3 5.80 12.93 4.89
N ILE A 4 4.76 13.23 4.12
CA ILE A 4 3.83 12.23 3.60
C ILE A 4 4.21 12.01 2.14
N LEU A 5 4.60 10.78 1.81
CA LEU A 5 4.86 10.38 0.44
C LEU A 5 3.62 9.67 -0.09
N VAL A 6 3.16 10.07 -1.28
CA VAL A 6 1.99 9.49 -1.94
C VAL A 6 2.44 8.81 -3.22
N HIS A 7 2.00 7.58 -3.42
CA HIS A 7 2.22 6.82 -4.64
C HIS A 7 0.92 6.12 -5.02
N GLU A 8 0.43 6.36 -6.24
CA GLU A 8 -0.83 5.84 -6.74
C GLU A 8 -0.70 5.52 -8.24
N PHE A 9 -1.41 4.48 -8.69
CA PHE A 9 -1.70 4.33 -10.11
C PHE A 9 -2.88 5.23 -10.46
N ILE A 10 -2.75 6.02 -11.53
CA ILE A 10 -3.77 6.98 -11.94
C ILE A 10 -3.87 7.02 -13.46
N THR A 11 -5.10 7.13 -13.98
CA THR A 11 -5.33 7.37 -15.40
C THR A 11 -4.96 8.79 -15.79
N LEU A 12 -4.84 9.07 -17.09
CA LEU A 12 -4.49 10.40 -17.59
C LEU A 12 -5.53 11.48 -17.20
N ASP A 13 -6.81 11.08 -17.08
CA ASP A 13 -7.92 11.93 -16.68
C ASP A 13 -8.20 11.93 -15.16
N GLY A 14 -7.33 11.29 -14.36
CA GLY A 14 -7.30 11.47 -12.91
C GLY A 14 -8.03 10.41 -12.08
N VAL A 15 -8.35 9.25 -12.65
CA VAL A 15 -9.02 8.15 -11.93
C VAL A 15 -7.98 7.23 -11.28
N PHE A 16 -8.01 7.12 -9.96
CA PHE A 16 -7.15 6.23 -9.15
C PHE A 16 -7.95 5.14 -8.40
N GLU A 17 -9.28 5.29 -8.37
CA GLU A 17 -10.18 4.33 -7.70
C GLU A 17 -10.24 3.01 -8.49
N SER A 18 -10.48 1.90 -7.77
CA SER A 18 -10.71 0.58 -8.36
C SER A 18 -9.73 0.26 -9.50
N ALA A 19 -8.43 0.33 -9.20
CA ALA A 19 -7.35 0.25 -10.18
C ALA A 19 -7.19 -1.11 -10.89
N THR A 20 -8.25 -1.92 -11.01
CA THR A 20 -8.24 -3.19 -11.77
C THR A 20 -7.91 -2.98 -13.24
N TRP A 21 -8.15 -1.78 -13.77
CA TRP A 21 -7.73 -1.38 -15.12
C TRP A 21 -6.21 -1.47 -15.33
N THR A 22 -5.40 -1.46 -14.25
CA THR A 22 -3.95 -1.62 -14.39
C THR A 22 -3.57 -3.02 -14.86
N MET A 23 -4.43 -4.03 -14.67
CA MET A 23 -4.16 -5.43 -15.02
C MET A 23 -4.08 -5.66 -16.53
N ASP A 24 -4.69 -4.78 -17.33
CA ASP A 24 -4.64 -4.83 -18.80
C ASP A 24 -3.31 -4.27 -19.37
N TYR A 25 -2.47 -3.68 -18.52
CA TYR A 25 -1.21 -3.07 -18.89
C TYR A 25 -0.02 -3.84 -18.29
N PRO A 26 1.07 -4.03 -19.05
CA PRO A 26 2.27 -4.67 -18.52
C PRO A 26 2.94 -3.79 -17.46
N PHE A 27 3.50 -4.42 -16.43
CA PHE A 27 4.26 -3.73 -15.40
C PHE A 27 5.64 -3.32 -15.94
N ASP A 28 5.93 -2.01 -15.95
CA ASP A 28 7.24 -1.49 -16.38
C ASP A 28 8.25 -1.58 -15.21
N PRO A 29 9.49 -2.05 -15.42
CA PRO A 29 10.53 -2.08 -14.38
C PRO A 29 10.73 -0.75 -13.65
N LYS A 30 10.58 0.39 -14.33
CA LYS A 30 10.71 1.74 -13.73
C LYS A 30 9.58 2.05 -12.75
N MET A 31 8.40 1.44 -12.90
CA MET A 31 7.33 1.54 -11.90
C MET A 31 7.76 0.86 -10.60
N GLY A 32 8.38 -0.32 -10.70
CA GLY A 32 8.95 -1.03 -9.57
C GLY A 32 10.00 -0.18 -8.84
N GLU A 33 10.94 0.43 -9.56
CA GLU A 33 11.93 1.32 -8.96
C GLU A 33 11.31 2.53 -8.24
N ALA A 34 10.24 3.11 -8.81
CA ALA A 34 9.53 4.23 -8.19
C ALA A 34 8.86 3.81 -6.89
N ILE A 35 8.18 2.67 -6.89
CA ILE A 35 7.56 2.06 -5.70
C ILE A 35 8.63 1.77 -4.64
N SER A 36 9.74 1.13 -5.01
CA SER A 36 10.84 0.82 -4.10
C SER A 36 11.47 2.07 -3.47
N ARG A 37 11.61 3.18 -4.23
CA ARG A 37 12.11 4.44 -3.66
C ARG A 37 11.16 5.03 -2.62
N VAL A 38 9.85 4.97 -2.85
CA VAL A 38 8.85 5.48 -1.89
C VAL A 38 8.81 4.59 -0.64
N MET A 39 8.73 3.27 -0.81
CA MET A 39 8.71 2.33 0.30
C MET A 39 10.01 2.41 1.12
N GLY A 40 11.17 2.37 0.46
CA GLY A 40 12.48 2.38 1.12
C GLY A 40 12.84 3.70 1.82
N SER A 41 12.11 4.79 1.56
CA SER A 41 12.27 6.07 2.27
C SER A 41 11.15 6.33 3.29
N SER A 42 10.25 5.37 3.48
CA SER A 42 9.13 5.44 4.41
C SER A 42 9.34 4.51 5.61
N GLU A 43 8.82 4.91 6.77
CA GLU A 43 8.91 4.13 8.01
C GLU A 43 7.57 3.53 8.44
N ALA A 44 6.46 3.96 7.82
CA ALA A 44 5.11 3.55 8.17
C ALA A 44 4.14 3.73 6.99
N LEU A 45 3.01 3.04 7.07
CA LEU A 45 1.87 3.18 6.17
C LEU A 45 0.80 4.06 6.83
N LEU A 46 0.22 4.98 6.07
CA LEU A 46 -0.95 5.77 6.46
C LEU A 46 -2.11 5.40 5.54
N LEU A 47 -3.17 4.79 6.07
CA LEU A 47 -4.24 4.19 5.29
C LEU A 47 -5.61 4.66 5.79
N GLY A 48 -6.57 4.80 4.87
CA GLY A 48 -7.98 4.81 5.24
C GLY A 48 -8.49 3.38 5.48
N ARG A 49 -9.63 3.24 6.18
CA ARG A 49 -10.25 1.92 6.46
C ARG A 49 -10.38 1.03 5.23
N ARG A 50 -10.96 1.55 4.13
CA ARG A 50 -11.25 0.73 2.93
C ARG A 50 -9.96 0.17 2.32
N THR A 51 -8.92 1.00 2.20
CA THR A 51 -7.63 0.57 1.68
C THR A 51 -6.97 -0.46 2.60
N TYR A 52 -7.04 -0.25 3.91
CA TYR A 52 -6.53 -1.22 4.88
C TYR A 52 -7.22 -2.59 4.77
N GLU A 53 -8.56 -2.61 4.69
CA GLU A 53 -9.36 -3.83 4.53
C GLU A 53 -9.07 -4.55 3.21
N MET A 54 -8.81 -3.81 2.12
CA MET A 54 -8.39 -4.40 0.84
C MET A 54 -6.96 -4.94 0.88
N PHE A 55 -6.05 -4.23 1.54
CA PHE A 55 -4.63 -4.60 1.59
C PHE A 55 -4.37 -5.80 2.49
N ALA A 56 -5.09 -5.92 3.61
CA ALA A 56 -4.91 -7.00 4.58
C ALA A 56 -4.89 -8.41 3.94
N PRO A 57 -5.94 -8.85 3.21
CA PRO A 57 -5.93 -10.17 2.58
C PRO A 57 -4.95 -10.28 1.40
N ALA A 58 -4.66 -9.17 0.71
CA ALA A 58 -3.75 -9.17 -0.43
C ALA A 58 -2.27 -9.30 -0.04
N TRP A 59 -1.88 -8.73 1.10
CA TRP A 59 -0.47 -8.63 1.51
C TRP A 59 -0.08 -9.55 2.66
N SER A 60 -0.99 -9.81 3.63
CA SER A 60 -0.64 -10.56 4.85
C SER A 60 -0.10 -11.97 4.61
N VAL A 61 -0.43 -12.58 3.47
CA VAL A 61 0.02 -13.92 3.07
C VAL A 61 1.24 -13.90 2.15
N ARG A 62 1.63 -12.73 1.62
CA ARG A 62 2.76 -12.62 0.69
C ARG A 62 4.08 -12.60 1.42
N THR A 63 5.08 -13.21 0.81
CA THR A 63 6.48 -13.23 1.24
C THR A 63 7.33 -12.38 0.31
N ALA A 64 8.61 -12.16 0.68
CA ALA A 64 9.58 -11.47 -0.19
C ALA A 64 9.84 -12.22 -1.52
N GLU A 65 9.57 -13.53 -1.57
CA GLU A 65 9.67 -14.33 -2.79
C GLU A 65 8.50 -14.05 -3.75
N ASP A 66 7.32 -13.77 -3.20
CA ASP A 66 6.13 -13.39 -3.99
C ASP A 66 6.21 -11.95 -4.49
N ASP A 67 6.66 -11.03 -3.62
CA ASP A 67 6.80 -9.61 -3.92
C ASP A 67 7.88 -8.96 -3.02
N PRO A 68 8.89 -8.29 -3.59
CA PRO A 68 9.95 -7.65 -2.79
C PRO A 68 9.45 -6.54 -1.85
N GLY A 69 8.25 -6.00 -2.09
CA GLY A 69 7.58 -5.04 -1.22
C GLY A 69 6.85 -5.66 -0.03
N ALA A 70 6.65 -6.99 -0.01
CA ALA A 70 5.91 -7.67 1.06
C ALA A 70 6.49 -7.43 2.46
N PRO A 71 7.83 -7.46 2.69
CA PRO A 71 8.39 -7.14 4.01
C PRO A 71 8.00 -5.74 4.49
N PHE A 72 8.13 -4.71 3.64
CA PHE A 72 7.72 -3.37 4.00
C PHE A 72 6.22 -3.30 4.32
N MET A 73 5.37 -3.92 3.48
CA MET A 73 3.93 -3.92 3.69
C MET A 73 3.56 -4.60 5.01
N ASN A 74 4.14 -5.76 5.30
CA ASN A 74 3.76 -6.60 6.43
C ASN A 74 4.41 -6.17 7.75
N GLU A 75 5.65 -5.67 7.73
CA GLU A 75 6.41 -5.37 8.95
C GLU A 75 6.29 -3.91 9.40
N SER A 76 6.00 -2.97 8.47
CA SER A 76 5.88 -1.56 8.83
C SER A 76 4.63 -1.27 9.67
N PRO A 77 4.71 -0.34 10.65
CA PRO A 77 3.54 0.18 11.34
C PRO A 77 2.50 0.74 10.37
N LYS A 78 1.24 0.36 10.55
CA LYS A 78 0.11 0.85 9.77
C LYS A 78 -0.77 1.76 10.64
N TYR A 79 -0.89 3.03 10.28
CA TYR A 79 -1.80 3.99 10.92
C TYR A 79 -3.09 4.06 10.10
N VAL A 80 -4.21 3.65 10.68
CA VAL A 80 -5.50 3.53 9.97
C VAL A 80 -6.48 4.60 10.41
N VAL A 81 -6.56 5.69 9.65
CA VAL A 81 -7.45 6.82 9.95
C VAL A 81 -8.89 6.41 9.69
N SER A 82 -9.66 6.19 10.76
CA SER A 82 -11.03 5.70 10.66
C SER A 82 -11.90 6.00 11.89
N ALA A 83 -13.12 6.48 11.65
CA ALA A 83 -14.16 6.61 12.68
C ALA A 83 -14.92 5.29 12.94
N THR A 84 -14.79 4.30 12.05
CA THR A 84 -15.68 3.12 12.02
C THR A 84 -14.95 1.78 12.11
N LEU A 85 -13.63 1.75 11.98
CA LEU A 85 -12.85 0.51 12.11
C LEU A 85 -12.89 0.08 13.59
N GLN A 86 -13.34 -1.14 13.86
CA GLN A 86 -13.45 -1.66 15.23
C GLN A 86 -12.23 -2.50 15.61
N TYR A 87 -11.73 -3.31 14.68
CA TYR A 87 -10.62 -4.24 14.90
C TYR A 87 -9.63 -4.16 13.75
N ALA A 88 -8.33 -4.24 14.07
CA ALA A 88 -7.24 -4.15 13.11
C ALA A 88 -6.42 -5.45 13.16
N GLU A 89 -6.74 -6.40 12.28
CA GLU A 89 -6.14 -7.75 12.32
C GLU A 89 -4.79 -7.83 11.58
N TYR A 90 -4.61 -7.01 10.55
CA TYR A 90 -3.36 -6.89 9.81
C TYR A 90 -2.31 -6.10 10.60
N SER A 91 -1.46 -6.83 11.31
CA SER A 91 -0.43 -6.30 12.21
C SER A 91 0.90 -5.97 11.51
N PRO A 92 1.73 -5.08 12.06
CA PRO A 92 1.43 -4.18 13.18
C PRO A 92 0.58 -2.98 12.72
N SER A 93 -0.56 -2.74 13.39
CA SER A 93 -1.47 -1.65 13.06
C SER A 93 -1.96 -0.88 14.30
N LYS A 94 -2.28 0.39 14.09
CA LYS A 94 -2.87 1.33 15.05
C LYS A 94 -4.01 2.07 14.36
N ARG A 95 -5.14 2.23 15.05
CA ARG A 95 -6.26 3.05 14.59
C ARG A 95 -6.08 4.50 14.99
#